data_AF-A0A1Y4Q0F8-F1
#
_entry.id   AF-A0A1Y4Q0F8-F1
#
_cell.length_a   1.000
_cell.length_b   1.000
_cell.length_c   1.000
_cell.angle_alpha   90.00
_cell.angle_beta   90.00
_cell.angle_gamma   90.00
#
_symmetry.space_group_name_H-M   'P 1'
#
loop_
_entity.id
_entity.type
_entity.pdbx_description
1 polymer ?
#
loop_
_entity_poly.entity_id
_entity_poly.type
_entity_poly.pdbx_seq_one_letter_code
_entity_poly.pdbx_strand_id
1 'polypeptide(L)'
;MKEHLIKYLYWLMILFVLVIATYVLVNWLIPLFFSCLIVLILQPLLAKEINLLKIKNSLLAKAVIIFNYGLFIVLAISLIIFCIIQIYNILEILPDYLQRLYVMFSNNSYIIDISKYLDFIYSGSMSIIENVSSSFIHGLIMVIMKIPSIMFDMVFIIMTSLFMLLDFQRIDKLLIRKYPMVSLVVDTTKDVFSNMFKAYFIIMVVTFFELWIGFLIMKLEHSVVLACIIAIFDFLPVFGIDMIMIPWIVICAFTNKISLALGLLIIYLVIVITKNILEPKLIAKGLGISPLVSLIGMYLGMKILGFVGLIIVPVILVIVIQVIKVKKNYDILNKQED
;
A
#
# COMPACT_ATOMS: atom_id res chain seq x y z
N MET A 1 9.84 40.28 -38.04
CA MET A 1 10.41 39.93 -36.72
C MET A 1 9.36 39.95 -35.60
N LYS A 2 8.55 41.02 -35.46
CA LYS A 2 7.47 41.09 -34.44
C LYS A 2 6.38 40.02 -34.58
N GLU A 3 5.95 39.68 -35.80
CA GLU A 3 4.92 38.65 -36.04
C GLU A 3 5.36 37.24 -35.65
N HIS A 4 6.62 36.87 -35.91
CA HIS A 4 7.17 35.60 -35.45
C HIS A 4 7.25 35.55 -33.92
N LEU A 5 7.63 36.66 -33.28
CA LEU A 5 7.69 36.76 -31.82
C LEU A 5 6.31 36.57 -31.18
N ILE A 6 5.27 37.17 -31.76
CA ILE A 6 3.87 37.02 -31.32
C ILE A 6 3.39 35.58 -31.51
N LYS A 7 3.75 34.93 -32.63
CA LYS A 7 3.41 33.53 -32.90
C LYS A 7 4.09 32.57 -31.91
N TYR A 8 5.36 32.80 -31.57
CA TYR A 8 6.06 32.02 -30.54
C TYR A 8 5.44 32.24 -29.15
N LEU A 9 5.10 33.48 -28.79
CA LEU A 9 4.45 33.79 -27.51
C LEU A 9 3.08 33.12 -27.38
N TYR A 10 2.31 33.08 -28.48
CA TYR A 10 1.01 32.40 -28.53
C TYR A 10 1.13 30.88 -28.33
N TRP A 11 2.07 30.22 -29.02
CA TRP A 11 2.32 28.78 -28.81
C TRP A 11 2.84 28.47 -27.41
N LEU A 12 3.66 29.35 -26.84
CA LEU A 12 4.16 29.20 -25.47
C LEU A 12 3.02 29.36 -24.45
N MET A 13 2.09 30.29 -24.68
CA MET A 13 0.89 30.46 -23.85
C MET A 13 -0.05 29.26 -23.95
N ILE A 14 -0.28 28.70 -25.14
CA ILE A 14 -1.05 27.46 -25.32
C ILE A 14 -0.39 26.32 -24.56
N LEU A 15 0.92 26.15 -24.70
CA LEU A 15 1.66 25.11 -24.01
C LEU A 15 1.56 25.28 -22.49
N PHE A 16 1.68 26.51 -21.99
CA PHE A 16 1.52 26.82 -20.56
C PHE A 16 0.12 26.50 -20.04
N VAL A 17 -0.93 26.89 -20.77
CA VAL A 17 -2.32 26.57 -20.43
C VAL A 17 -2.55 25.06 -20.47
N LEU A 18 -1.97 24.36 -21.45
CA LEU A 18 -2.10 22.91 -21.59
C LEU A 18 -1.38 22.17 -20.45
N VAL A 19 -0.23 22.67 -20.00
CA VAL A 19 0.50 22.15 -18.83
C VAL A 19 -0.30 22.38 -17.54
N ILE A 20 -0.90 23.56 -17.34
CA ILE A 20 -1.75 23.82 -16.16
C ILE A 20 -3.02 22.96 -16.20
N ALA A 21 -3.68 22.89 -17.36
CA ALA A 21 -4.89 22.08 -17.53
C ALA A 21 -4.62 20.60 -17.27
N THR A 22 -3.51 20.07 -17.79
CA THR A 22 -3.09 18.68 -17.50
C THR A 22 -2.75 18.47 -16.04
N TYR A 23 -2.06 19.41 -15.37
CA TYR A 23 -1.77 19.32 -13.94
C TYR A 23 -3.04 19.28 -13.08
N VAL A 24 -4.01 20.18 -13.36
CA VAL A 24 -5.29 20.23 -12.63
C VAL A 24 -6.12 18.97 -12.90
N LEU A 25 -6.22 18.54 -14.17
CA LEU A 25 -6.95 17.33 -14.54
C LEU A 25 -6.36 16.08 -13.88
N VAL A 26 -5.03 15.95 -13.83
CA VAL A 26 -4.38 14.81 -13.18
C VAL A 26 -4.75 14.75 -11.70
N ASN A 27 -4.69 15.87 -10.97
CA ASN A 27 -5.08 15.90 -9.56
C ASN A 27 -6.55 15.52 -9.34
N TRP A 28 -7.46 15.96 -10.21
CA TRP A 28 -8.88 15.62 -10.12
C TRP A 28 -9.20 14.19 -10.56
N LEU A 29 -8.33 13.58 -11.36
CA LEU A 29 -8.46 12.18 -11.79
C LEU A 29 -7.88 11.19 -10.78
N ILE A 30 -7.12 11.64 -9.76
CA ILE A 30 -6.56 10.77 -8.73
C ILE A 30 -7.65 9.94 -8.02
N PRO A 31 -8.74 10.53 -7.51
CA PRO A 31 -9.84 9.76 -6.92
C PRO A 31 -10.41 8.71 -7.88
N LEU A 32 -10.62 9.09 -9.14
CA LEU A 32 -11.15 8.19 -10.17
C LEU A 32 -10.19 7.03 -10.48
N PHE A 33 -8.88 7.29 -10.48
CA PHE A 33 -7.86 6.27 -10.61
C PHE A 33 -7.93 5.25 -9.47
N PHE A 34 -8.00 5.71 -8.22
CA PHE A 34 -8.16 4.82 -7.05
C PHE A 34 -9.46 4.04 -7.11
N SER A 35 -10.57 4.65 -7.55
CA SER A 35 -11.84 3.95 -7.74
C SER A 35 -11.73 2.81 -8.76
N CYS A 36 -11.06 3.06 -9.89
CA CYS A 36 -10.82 2.04 -10.90
C CYS A 36 -9.95 0.91 -10.34
N LEU A 37 -8.93 1.23 -9.55
CA LEU A 37 -8.04 0.27 -8.90
C LEU A 37 -8.82 -0.65 -7.93
N ILE A 38 -9.68 -0.07 -7.09
CA ILE A 38 -10.59 -0.80 -6.19
C ILE A 38 -11.49 -1.75 -7.00
N VAL A 39 -12.09 -1.26 -8.08
CA VAL A 39 -12.97 -2.04 -8.96
C VAL A 39 -12.22 -3.21 -9.62
N LEU A 40 -11.00 -2.98 -10.11
CA LEU A 40 -10.19 -4.02 -10.75
C LEU A 40 -9.81 -5.15 -9.78
N ILE A 41 -9.63 -4.83 -8.49
CA ILE A 41 -9.33 -5.82 -7.44
C ILE A 41 -10.61 -6.58 -7.04
N LEU A 42 -11.71 -5.87 -6.78
CA LEU A 42 -12.94 -6.45 -6.23
C LEU A 42 -13.79 -7.18 -7.29
N GLN A 43 -13.85 -6.68 -8.52
CA GLN A 43 -14.68 -7.25 -9.58
C GLN A 43 -14.41 -8.75 -9.86
N PRO A 44 -13.16 -9.22 -10.01
CA PRO A 44 -12.92 -10.65 -10.26
C PRO A 44 -13.29 -11.53 -9.07
N LEU A 45 -13.18 -11.02 -7.83
CA LEU A 45 -13.60 -11.73 -6.61
C LEU A 45 -15.12 -11.90 -6.59
N LEU A 46 -15.85 -10.80 -6.79
CA LEU A 46 -17.32 -10.78 -6.78
C LEU A 46 -17.92 -11.57 -7.95
N ALA A 47 -17.31 -11.49 -9.13
CA ALA A 47 -17.77 -12.27 -10.29
C ALA A 47 -17.62 -13.78 -10.05
N LYS A 48 -16.53 -14.22 -9.40
CA LYS A 48 -16.37 -15.62 -9.01
C LYS A 48 -17.43 -16.05 -8.00
N GLU A 49 -17.68 -15.24 -6.97
CA GLU A 49 -18.68 -15.53 -5.94
C GLU A 49 -20.10 -15.65 -6.55
N ILE A 50 -20.51 -14.69 -7.39
CA ILE A 50 -21.81 -14.70 -8.08
C ILE A 50 -21.97 -15.95 -8.95
N ASN A 51 -20.91 -16.35 -9.67
CA ASN A 51 -20.91 -17.54 -10.52
C ASN A 51 -20.95 -18.84 -9.70
N LEU A 52 -20.21 -18.91 -8.59
CA LEU A 52 -20.21 -20.06 -7.67
C LEU A 52 -21.57 -20.26 -7.01
N LEU A 53 -22.21 -19.16 -6.59
CA LEU A 53 -23.56 -19.14 -6.03
C LEU A 53 -24.67 -19.30 -7.09
N LYS A 54 -24.31 -19.36 -8.39
CA LYS A 54 -25.23 -19.50 -9.53
C LYS A 54 -26.37 -18.48 -9.53
N ILE A 55 -26.10 -17.25 -9.09
CA ILE A 55 -27.10 -16.20 -8.95
C ILE A 55 -27.51 -15.69 -10.34
N LYS A 56 -28.73 -16.02 -10.78
CA LYS A 56 -29.28 -15.57 -12.08
C LYS A 56 -30.00 -14.22 -11.99
N ASN A 57 -30.47 -13.83 -10.81
CA ASN A 57 -31.23 -12.59 -10.63
C ASN A 57 -30.29 -11.39 -10.48
N SER A 58 -30.46 -10.38 -11.33
CA SER A 58 -29.65 -9.15 -11.31
C SER A 58 -29.78 -8.36 -9.99
N LEU A 59 -30.92 -8.42 -9.31
CA LEU A 59 -31.11 -7.75 -8.02
C LEU A 59 -30.31 -8.42 -6.89
N LEU A 60 -30.31 -9.76 -6.86
CA LEU A 60 -29.52 -10.53 -5.89
C LEU A 60 -28.02 -10.34 -6.12
N ALA A 61 -27.58 -10.31 -7.39
CA ALA A 61 -26.18 -10.03 -7.71
C ALA A 61 -25.73 -8.64 -7.21
N LYS A 62 -26.56 -7.61 -7.39
CA LYS A 62 -26.30 -6.26 -6.87
C LYS A 62 -26.29 -6.21 -5.34
N ALA A 63 -27.19 -6.94 -4.68
CA ALA A 63 -27.20 -7.02 -3.22
C ALA A 63 -25.92 -7.66 -2.67
N VAL A 64 -25.44 -8.75 -3.29
CA VAL A 64 -24.17 -9.40 -2.94
C VAL A 64 -22.98 -8.45 -3.15
N ILE A 65 -22.99 -7.68 -4.24
CA ILE A 65 -21.98 -6.64 -4.49
C ILE A 65 -21.98 -5.59 -3.37
N ILE A 66 -23.13 -5.02 -3.02
CA ILE A 66 -23.24 -3.99 -1.98
C ILE A 66 -22.80 -4.54 -0.62
N PHE A 67 -23.22 -5.77 -0.28
CA PHE A 67 -22.86 -6.42 0.97
C PHE A 67 -21.34 -6.62 1.10
N ASN A 68 -20.71 -7.26 0.12
CA ASN A 68 -19.27 -7.51 0.13
C ASN A 68 -18.46 -6.21 0.05
N TYR A 69 -18.92 -5.22 -0.70
CA TYR A 69 -18.29 -3.91 -0.76
C TYR A 69 -18.38 -3.17 0.59
N GLY A 70 -19.51 -3.25 1.28
CA GLY A 70 -19.66 -2.75 2.65
C GLY A 70 -18.69 -3.44 3.63
N LEU A 71 -18.57 -4.76 3.53
CA LEU A 71 -17.60 -5.54 4.31
C LEU A 71 -16.16 -5.07 4.05
N PHE A 72 -15.80 -4.86 2.77
CA PHE A 72 -14.50 -4.32 2.38
C PHE A 72 -14.21 -2.95 3.00
N ILE A 73 -15.19 -2.03 3.00
CA ILE A 73 -15.04 -0.72 3.64
C ILE A 73 -14.83 -0.85 5.15
N VAL A 74 -15.65 -1.68 5.82
CA VAL A 74 -15.53 -1.87 7.27
C VAL A 74 -14.17 -2.45 7.64
N LEU A 75 -13.67 -3.43 6.89
CA LEU A 75 -12.32 -3.96 7.07
C LEU A 75 -11.25 -2.89 6.86
N ALA A 76 -11.34 -2.11 5.77
CA ALA A 76 -10.38 -1.06 5.48
C ALA A 76 -10.33 0.02 6.58
N ILE A 77 -11.49 0.47 7.07
CA ILE A 77 -11.59 1.45 8.17
C ILE A 77 -11.03 0.86 9.46
N SER A 78 -11.38 -0.40 9.78
CA SER A 78 -10.87 -1.10 10.96
C SER A 78 -9.34 -1.18 10.95
N LEU A 79 -8.74 -1.52 9.81
CA LEU A 79 -7.29 -1.55 9.63
C LEU A 79 -6.67 -0.16 9.82
N ILE A 80 -7.25 0.90 9.24
CA ILE A 80 -6.75 2.27 9.42
C ILE A 80 -6.79 2.68 10.90
N ILE A 81 -7.90 2.41 11.59
CA ILE A 81 -8.04 2.70 13.02
C ILE A 81 -7.01 1.93 13.83
N PHE A 82 -6.85 0.64 13.56
CA PHE A 82 -5.83 -0.19 14.20
C PHE A 82 -4.43 0.40 13.99
N CYS A 83 -4.09 0.84 12.78
CA CYS A 83 -2.81 1.48 12.50
C CYS A 83 -2.59 2.76 13.29
N ILE A 84 -3.60 3.63 13.36
CA ILE A 84 -3.51 4.87 14.13
C ILE A 84 -3.26 4.55 15.62
N ILE A 85 -4.00 3.59 16.18
CA ILE A 85 -3.84 3.17 17.57
C ILE A 85 -2.43 2.61 17.83
N GLN A 86 -1.91 1.76 16.94
CA GLN A 86 -0.56 1.19 17.12
C GLN A 86 0.55 2.24 17.02
N ILE A 87 0.43 3.18 16.06
CA ILE A 87 1.38 4.29 15.95
C ILE A 87 1.34 5.13 17.23
N TYR A 88 0.14 5.44 17.73
CA TYR A 88 -0.02 6.19 18.98
C TYR A 88 0.62 5.46 20.16
N ASN A 89 0.36 4.16 20.34
CA ASN A 89 0.94 3.36 21.43
C ASN A 89 2.48 3.34 21.37
N ILE A 90 3.07 3.22 20.17
CA ILE A 90 4.53 3.26 20.00
C ILE A 90 5.06 4.64 20.41
N LEU A 91 4.42 5.71 19.96
CA LEU A 91 4.85 7.07 20.27
C LEU A 91 4.72 7.41 21.77
N GLU A 92 3.74 6.84 22.46
CA GLU A 92 3.52 7.04 23.90
C GLU A 92 4.59 6.35 24.76
N ILE A 93 5.03 5.14 24.38
CA ILE A 93 6.00 4.36 25.17
C ILE A 93 7.45 4.67 24.76
N LEU A 94 7.67 5.24 23.58
CA LEU A 94 8.99 5.60 23.05
C LEU A 94 9.85 6.45 24.03
N PRO A 95 9.33 7.47 24.73
CA PRO A 95 10.11 8.27 25.67
C PRO A 95 10.64 7.47 26.87
N ASP A 96 9.81 6.62 27.48
CA ASP A 96 10.22 5.78 28.62
C ASP A 96 11.31 4.78 28.19
N TYR A 97 11.23 4.26 26.97
CA TYR A 97 12.28 3.39 26.42
C TYR A 97 13.60 4.12 26.16
N LEU A 98 13.55 5.34 25.61
CA LEU A 98 14.75 6.17 25.42
C LEU A 98 15.40 6.50 26.78
N GLN A 99 14.59 6.78 27.81
CA GLN A 99 15.07 7.01 29.16
C GLN A 99 15.72 5.76 29.78
N ARG A 100 15.13 4.57 29.62
CA ARG A 100 15.71 3.32 30.12
C ARG A 100 17.04 2.97 29.43
N LEU A 101 17.12 3.18 28.12
CA LEU A 101 18.38 3.03 27.37
C LEU A 101 19.44 3.98 27.92
N TYR A 102 19.10 5.26 28.14
CA TYR A 102 20.01 6.24 28.76
C TYR A 102 20.53 5.77 30.13
N VAL A 103 19.67 5.24 31.00
CA VAL A 103 20.05 4.71 32.32
C VAL A 103 20.94 3.47 32.21
N MET A 104 20.67 2.56 31.28
CA MET A 104 21.51 1.37 31.08
C MET A 104 22.91 1.70 30.52
N PHE A 105 23.00 2.68 29.62
CA PHE A 105 24.29 3.13 29.07
C PHE A 105 25.09 3.98 30.07
N SER A 106 24.43 4.82 30.89
CA SER A 106 25.11 5.61 31.92
C SER A 106 25.64 4.79 33.09
N ASN A 107 25.02 3.65 33.41
CA ASN A 107 25.45 2.77 34.51
C ASN A 107 26.57 1.78 34.13
N ASN A 108 26.87 1.60 32.83
CA ASN A 108 27.96 0.74 32.37
C ASN A 108 29.22 1.57 32.11
N SER A 109 30.15 1.58 33.08
CA SER A 109 31.40 2.35 33.08
C SER A 109 32.47 1.92 32.06
N TYR A 110 32.15 1.01 31.11
CA TYR A 110 33.15 0.40 30.22
C TYR A 110 33.13 0.91 28.77
N ILE A 111 32.22 1.79 28.37
CA ILE A 111 32.16 2.25 26.97
C ILE A 111 32.02 3.77 26.91
N ILE A 112 33.17 4.44 26.98
CA ILE A 112 33.43 5.79 26.46
C ILE A 112 32.69 6.89 27.24
N ASP A 113 33.27 8.08 27.25
CA ASP A 113 32.74 9.32 27.84
C ASP A 113 31.52 9.82 27.03
N ILE A 114 30.50 8.95 26.96
CA ILE A 114 29.30 9.07 26.14
C ILE A 114 28.27 9.97 26.82
N SER A 115 28.51 10.33 28.07
CA SER A 115 27.76 11.33 28.86
C SER A 115 27.55 12.64 28.09
N LYS A 116 28.61 13.18 27.44
CA LYS A 116 28.51 14.41 26.63
C LYS A 116 27.72 14.24 25.32
N TYR A 117 27.75 13.06 24.70
CA TYR A 117 26.94 12.76 23.52
C TYR A 117 25.50 12.40 23.89
N LEU A 118 25.29 11.79 25.06
CA LEU A 118 23.99 11.47 25.62
C LEU A 118 23.27 12.71 26.11
N ASP A 119 23.96 13.68 26.72
CA ASP A 119 23.38 14.99 27.02
C ASP A 119 22.98 15.72 25.74
N PHE A 120 23.78 15.65 24.67
CA PHE A 120 23.42 16.19 23.36
C PHE A 120 22.25 15.43 22.70
N ILE A 121 22.15 14.11 22.91
CA ILE A 121 21.01 13.28 22.47
C ILE A 121 19.79 13.52 23.36
N TYR A 122 19.94 13.85 24.64
CA TYR A 122 18.87 14.07 25.61
C TYR A 122 18.30 15.48 25.48
N SER A 123 19.15 16.52 25.45
CA SER A 123 18.78 17.89 25.08
C SER A 123 18.36 17.98 23.61
N GLY A 124 19.00 17.20 22.73
CA GLY A 124 18.58 16.97 21.36
C GLY A 124 17.21 16.31 21.31
N SER A 125 16.92 15.31 22.14
CA SER A 125 15.62 14.62 22.21
C SER A 125 14.54 15.51 22.81
N MET A 126 14.84 16.36 23.80
CA MET A 126 13.90 17.32 24.38
C MET A 126 13.62 18.49 23.44
N SER A 127 14.65 19.00 22.74
CA SER A 127 14.46 20.00 21.68
C SER A 127 13.87 19.39 20.40
N ILE A 128 14.09 18.11 20.12
CA ILE A 128 13.35 17.33 19.11
C ILE A 128 11.94 17.13 19.63
N ILE A 129 11.66 16.90 20.91
CA ILE A 129 10.29 16.81 21.44
C ILE A 129 9.60 18.18 21.38
N GLU A 130 10.28 19.31 21.60
CA GLU A 130 9.73 20.67 21.45
C GLU A 130 9.61 21.12 19.98
N ASN A 131 10.58 20.78 19.12
CA ASN A 131 10.56 21.12 17.69
C ASN A 131 9.75 20.13 16.85
N VAL A 132 9.74 18.85 17.21
CA VAL A 132 8.78 17.85 16.73
C VAL A 132 7.44 18.19 17.31
N SER A 133 7.23 18.51 18.59
CA SER A 133 5.88 18.90 19.03
C SER A 133 5.39 20.14 18.27
N SER A 134 6.18 21.19 18.07
CA SER A 134 5.73 22.35 17.27
C SER A 134 5.56 22.05 15.77
N SER A 135 6.45 21.29 15.14
CA SER A 135 6.35 20.90 13.71
C SER A 135 5.34 19.78 13.45
N PHE A 136 5.12 18.90 14.42
CA PHE A 136 4.11 17.84 14.45
C PHE A 136 2.75 18.44 14.77
N ILE A 137 2.65 19.42 15.67
CA ILE A 137 1.43 20.20 15.87
C ILE A 137 1.13 20.98 14.58
N HIS A 138 2.12 21.62 13.94
CA HIS A 138 1.91 22.24 12.63
C HIS A 138 1.53 21.22 11.55
N GLY A 139 2.14 20.05 11.54
CA GLY A 139 1.82 18.93 10.64
C GLY A 139 0.41 18.39 10.88
N LEU A 140 0.01 18.22 12.14
CA LEU A 140 -1.32 17.83 12.57
C LEU A 140 -2.33 18.90 12.16
N ILE A 141 -2.05 20.18 12.38
CA ILE A 141 -2.90 21.28 11.92
C ILE A 141 -3.04 21.22 10.40
N MET A 142 -1.95 21.03 9.64
CA MET A 142 -2.03 20.90 8.18
C MET A 142 -2.82 19.66 7.74
N VAL A 143 -2.71 18.53 8.45
CA VAL A 143 -3.51 17.32 8.18
C VAL A 143 -4.97 17.57 8.52
N ILE A 144 -5.26 18.17 9.68
CA ILE A 144 -6.61 18.54 10.14
C ILE A 144 -7.28 19.48 9.14
N MET A 145 -6.56 20.48 8.64
CA MET A 145 -7.06 21.39 7.61
C MET A 145 -7.31 20.69 6.26
N LYS A 146 -6.67 19.54 6.00
CA LYS A 146 -6.91 18.70 4.82
C LYS A 146 -7.99 17.63 5.04
N ILE A 147 -8.42 17.36 6.28
CA ILE A 147 -9.47 16.36 6.58
C ILE A 147 -10.71 16.58 5.71
N PRO A 148 -11.28 17.80 5.58
CA PRO A 148 -12.47 17.99 4.75
C PRO A 148 -12.27 17.56 3.28
N SER A 149 -11.11 17.87 2.70
CA SER A 149 -10.76 17.46 1.33
C SER A 149 -10.62 15.94 1.24
N ILE A 150 -9.90 15.32 2.19
CA ILE A 150 -9.70 13.87 2.22
C ILE A 150 -11.03 13.13 2.39
N MET A 151 -11.94 13.64 3.23
CA MET A 151 -13.27 13.06 3.40
C MET A 151 -14.09 13.16 2.12
N PHE A 152 -14.04 14.30 1.42
CA PHE A 152 -14.72 14.45 0.13
C PHE A 152 -14.16 13.47 -0.91
N ASP A 153 -12.83 13.39 -1.04
CA ASP A 153 -12.16 12.45 -1.95
C ASP A 153 -12.50 11.01 -1.60
N MET A 154 -12.55 10.66 -0.31
CA MET A 154 -12.89 9.32 0.16
C MET A 154 -14.34 8.95 -0.18
N VAL A 155 -15.30 9.85 0.07
CA VAL A 155 -16.70 9.66 -0.31
C VAL A 155 -16.83 9.52 -1.83
N PHE A 156 -16.12 10.35 -2.59
CA PHE A 156 -16.11 10.27 -4.04
C PHE A 156 -15.55 8.94 -4.54
N ILE A 157 -14.42 8.48 -3.97
CA ILE A 157 -13.82 7.17 -4.29
C ILE A 157 -14.81 6.05 -4.00
N ILE A 158 -15.44 6.08 -2.82
CA ILE A 158 -16.40 5.07 -2.40
C ILE A 158 -17.60 5.02 -3.36
N MET A 159 -18.21 6.16 -3.64
CA MET A 159 -19.39 6.24 -4.50
C MET A 159 -19.07 5.83 -5.95
N THR A 160 -17.97 6.36 -6.50
CA THR A 160 -17.61 6.07 -7.88
C THR A 160 -17.18 4.61 -8.07
N SER A 161 -16.40 4.03 -7.15
CA SER A 161 -16.05 2.62 -7.23
C SER A 161 -17.26 1.71 -7.06
N LEU A 162 -18.18 2.00 -6.14
CA LEU A 162 -19.42 1.24 -5.97
C LEU A 162 -20.30 1.30 -7.23
N PHE A 163 -20.50 2.48 -7.83
CA PHE A 163 -21.27 2.60 -9.07
C PHE A 163 -20.60 1.91 -10.24
N MET A 164 -19.28 2.03 -10.38
CA MET A 164 -18.52 1.29 -11.39
C MET A 164 -18.65 -0.24 -11.21
N LEU A 165 -18.68 -0.73 -9.97
CA LEU A 165 -18.88 -2.15 -9.67
C LEU A 165 -20.29 -2.62 -10.08
N LEU A 166 -21.32 -1.83 -9.74
CA LEU A 166 -22.71 -2.15 -10.02
C LEU A 166 -23.03 -2.12 -11.52
N ASP A 167 -22.43 -1.20 -12.27
CA ASP A 167 -22.59 -1.06 -13.72
C ASP A 167 -21.43 -1.69 -14.52
N PHE A 168 -20.61 -2.53 -13.88
CA PHE A 168 -19.41 -3.08 -14.49
C PHE A 168 -19.70 -3.78 -15.83
N GLN A 169 -20.80 -4.53 -15.93
CA GLN A 169 -21.17 -5.21 -17.18
C GLN A 169 -21.48 -4.25 -18.34
N ARG A 170 -22.03 -3.07 -18.04
CA ARG A 170 -22.31 -2.03 -19.05
C ARG A 170 -21.01 -1.36 -19.47
N ILE A 171 -20.15 -1.03 -18.51
CA ILE A 171 -18.81 -0.47 -18.74
C ILE A 171 -17.98 -1.44 -19.59
N ASP A 172 -18.03 -2.74 -19.28
CA ASP A 172 -17.30 -3.78 -20.01
C ASP A 172 -17.72 -3.83 -21.48
N LYS A 173 -19.03 -3.83 -21.77
CA LYS A 173 -19.54 -3.87 -23.15
C LYS A 173 -19.29 -2.58 -23.93
N LEU A 174 -19.49 -1.41 -23.32
CA LEU A 174 -19.49 -0.13 -24.02
C LEU A 174 -18.09 0.50 -24.16
N LEU A 175 -17.20 0.24 -23.20
CA LEU A 175 -15.88 0.86 -23.12
C LEU A 175 -14.76 -0.18 -23.26
N ILE A 176 -14.77 -1.24 -22.46
CA ILE A 176 -13.63 -2.15 -22.37
C ILE A 176 -13.54 -3.01 -23.64
N ARG A 177 -14.60 -3.73 -24.00
CA ARG A 177 -14.64 -4.63 -25.15
C ARG A 177 -14.73 -3.90 -26.49
N LYS A 178 -15.19 -2.65 -26.50
CA LYS A 178 -15.26 -1.81 -27.71
C LYS A 178 -13.88 -1.39 -28.20
N TYR A 179 -12.92 -1.20 -27.29
CA TYR A 179 -11.56 -0.77 -27.63
C TYR A 179 -10.54 -1.86 -27.28
N PRO A 180 -9.92 -2.53 -28.27
CA PRO A 180 -9.08 -3.72 -28.03
C PRO A 180 -7.89 -3.42 -27.11
N MET A 181 -7.31 -2.22 -27.24
CA MET A 181 -6.21 -1.77 -26.37
C MET A 181 -6.63 -1.63 -24.90
N VAL A 182 -7.86 -1.15 -24.64
CA VAL A 182 -8.41 -0.99 -23.29
C VAL A 182 -8.75 -2.36 -22.70
N SER A 183 -9.33 -3.26 -23.50
CA SER A 183 -9.59 -4.65 -23.09
C SER A 183 -8.31 -5.37 -22.65
N LEU A 184 -7.24 -5.25 -23.43
CA LEU A 184 -5.95 -5.87 -23.11
C LEU A 184 -5.37 -5.35 -21.80
N VAL A 185 -5.44 -4.04 -21.56
CA VAL A 185 -4.96 -3.43 -20.30
C VAL A 185 -5.75 -3.97 -19.12
N VAL A 186 -7.08 -3.96 -19.21
CA VAL A 186 -7.97 -4.38 -18.12
C VAL A 186 -7.80 -5.86 -17.82
N ASP A 187 -7.78 -6.71 -18.85
CA ASP A 187 -7.63 -8.16 -18.68
C ASP A 187 -6.24 -8.51 -18.11
N THR A 188 -5.16 -7.90 -18.63
CA THR A 188 -3.80 -8.09 -18.07
C THR A 188 -3.71 -7.63 -16.62
N THR A 189 -4.32 -6.49 -16.28
CA THR A 189 -4.31 -5.96 -14.92
C THR A 189 -5.05 -6.89 -13.97
N LYS A 190 -6.23 -7.40 -14.36
CA LYS A 190 -6.97 -8.39 -13.57
C LYS A 190 -6.18 -9.67 -13.36
N ASP A 191 -5.46 -10.16 -14.37
CA ASP A 191 -4.63 -11.35 -14.26
C ASP A 191 -3.46 -11.13 -13.29
N VAL A 192 -2.79 -9.97 -13.36
CA VAL A 192 -1.75 -9.59 -12.41
C VAL A 192 -2.30 -9.56 -10.98
N PHE A 193 -3.39 -8.84 -10.73
CA PHE A 193 -3.99 -8.77 -9.39
C PHE A 193 -4.50 -10.13 -8.91
N SER A 194 -5.09 -10.95 -9.78
CA SER A 194 -5.53 -12.30 -9.39
C SER A 194 -4.35 -13.23 -9.08
N ASN A 195 -3.22 -13.10 -9.78
CA ASN A 195 -2.03 -13.88 -9.50
C ASN A 195 -1.33 -13.40 -8.21
N MET A 196 -1.28 -12.08 -7.99
CA MET A 196 -0.82 -11.50 -6.73
C MET A 196 -1.68 -11.97 -5.56
N PHE A 197 -3.01 -11.90 -5.67
CA PHE A 197 -3.91 -12.38 -4.61
C PHE A 197 -3.65 -13.86 -4.27
N LYS A 198 -3.48 -14.73 -5.28
CA LYS A 198 -3.11 -16.14 -5.07
C LYS A 198 -1.76 -16.29 -4.38
N ALA A 199 -0.76 -15.51 -4.79
CA ALA A 199 0.57 -15.51 -4.19
C ALA A 199 0.52 -15.12 -2.71
N TYR A 200 -0.12 -13.99 -2.38
CA TYR A 200 -0.26 -13.53 -0.99
C TYR A 200 -1.13 -14.47 -0.15
N PHE A 201 -2.14 -15.12 -0.73
CA PHE A 201 -2.91 -16.14 -0.01
C PHE A 201 -2.06 -17.36 0.34
N ILE A 202 -1.19 -17.82 -0.57
CA ILE A 202 -0.25 -18.90 -0.29
C ILE A 202 0.75 -18.48 0.80
N ILE A 203 1.31 -17.27 0.71
CA ILE A 203 2.23 -16.73 1.71
C ILE A 203 1.55 -16.67 3.08
N MET A 204 0.32 -16.14 3.15
CA MET A 204 -0.48 -16.08 4.38
C MET A 204 -0.67 -17.46 5.02
N VAL A 205 -0.96 -18.49 4.22
CA VAL A 205 -1.11 -19.85 4.75
C VAL A 205 0.21 -20.38 5.29
N VAL A 206 1.33 -20.13 4.60
CA VAL A 206 2.66 -20.51 5.07
C VAL A 206 3.00 -19.79 6.37
N THR A 207 2.79 -18.47 6.45
CA THR A 207 3.09 -17.68 7.64
C THR A 207 2.21 -18.07 8.82
N PHE A 208 0.95 -18.47 8.60
CA PHE A 208 0.11 -19.06 9.64
C PHE A 208 0.74 -20.32 10.26
N PHE A 209 1.23 -21.25 9.44
CA PHE A 209 1.84 -22.48 9.95
C PHE A 209 3.16 -22.20 10.69
N GLU A 210 3.99 -21.30 10.17
CA GLU A 210 5.24 -20.87 10.82
C GLU A 210 4.95 -20.26 12.21
N LEU A 211 3.97 -19.37 12.29
CA LEU A 211 3.54 -18.76 13.55
C LEU A 211 2.93 -19.77 14.52
N TRP A 212 2.05 -20.64 14.04
CA TRP A 212 1.40 -21.61 14.89
C TRP A 212 2.41 -22.59 15.50
N ILE A 213 3.34 -23.12 14.69
CA ILE A 213 4.42 -23.98 15.16
C ILE A 213 5.33 -23.23 16.14
N GLY A 214 5.73 -22.01 15.80
CA GLY A 214 6.55 -21.17 16.68
C GLY A 214 5.90 -20.90 18.03
N PHE A 215 4.63 -20.52 18.04
CA PHE A 215 3.86 -20.25 19.26
C PHE A 215 3.59 -21.50 20.08
N LEU A 216 3.43 -22.67 19.45
CA LEU A 216 3.34 -23.96 20.14
C LEU A 216 4.64 -24.29 20.87
N ILE A 217 5.80 -24.10 20.22
CA ILE A 217 7.12 -24.33 20.84
C ILE A 217 7.31 -23.40 22.05
N MET A 218 6.87 -22.16 21.95
CA MET A 218 6.91 -21.18 23.03
C MET A 218 5.84 -21.38 24.11
N LYS A 219 4.95 -22.38 23.95
CA LYS A 219 3.83 -22.68 24.85
C LYS A 219 2.92 -21.48 25.11
N LEU A 220 2.68 -20.66 24.09
CA LEU A 220 1.75 -19.54 24.18
C LEU A 220 0.31 -20.05 24.23
N GLU A 221 -0.47 -19.52 25.18
CA GLU A 221 -1.91 -19.75 25.24
C GLU A 221 -2.58 -19.19 23.98
N HIS A 222 -3.59 -19.89 23.46
CA HIS A 222 -4.30 -19.51 22.23
C HIS A 222 -3.41 -19.33 20.99
N SER A 223 -2.33 -20.10 20.88
CA SER A 223 -1.37 -20.08 19.76
C SER A 223 -2.01 -20.13 18.37
N VAL A 224 -3.07 -20.94 18.17
CA VAL A 224 -3.82 -21.01 16.90
C VAL A 224 -4.51 -19.67 16.58
N VAL A 225 -5.16 -19.06 17.57
CA VAL A 225 -5.94 -17.82 17.37
C VAL A 225 -4.99 -16.65 17.07
N LEU A 226 -3.91 -16.53 17.84
CA LEU A 226 -2.88 -15.51 17.61
C LEU A 226 -2.23 -15.66 16.24
N ALA A 227 -1.84 -16.87 15.85
CA ALA A 227 -1.27 -17.13 14.54
C ALA A 227 -2.24 -16.76 13.39
N CYS A 228 -3.54 -17.07 13.56
CA CYS A 228 -4.56 -16.75 12.56
C CYS A 228 -4.72 -15.24 12.36
N ILE A 229 -4.83 -14.49 13.46
CA ILE A 229 -4.95 -13.03 13.41
C ILE A 229 -3.73 -12.44 12.70
N ILE A 230 -2.53 -12.79 13.15
CA ILE A 230 -1.29 -12.22 12.60
C ILE A 230 -1.11 -12.58 11.13
N ALA A 231 -1.41 -13.82 10.72
CA ALA A 231 -1.35 -14.22 9.32
C ALA A 231 -2.35 -13.45 8.44
N ILE A 232 -3.58 -13.23 8.90
CA ILE A 232 -4.56 -12.41 8.18
C ILE A 232 -4.03 -10.98 7.94
N PHE A 233 -3.34 -10.40 8.93
CA PHE A 233 -2.68 -9.10 8.77
C PHE A 233 -1.51 -9.15 7.77
N ASP A 234 -0.80 -10.27 7.67
CA ASP A 234 0.30 -10.47 6.71
C ASP A 234 -0.16 -10.51 5.24
N PHE A 235 -1.46 -10.76 4.99
CA PHE A 235 -2.07 -10.64 3.67
C PHE A 235 -1.95 -9.22 3.09
N LEU A 236 -1.70 -8.20 3.93
CA LEU A 236 -1.51 -6.82 3.49
C LEU A 236 -0.08 -6.59 2.97
N PRO A 237 0.10 -6.24 1.69
CA PRO A 237 1.43 -6.15 1.07
C PRO A 237 2.34 -5.06 1.65
N VAL A 238 1.78 -3.99 2.23
CA VAL A 238 2.56 -2.82 2.71
C VAL A 238 2.87 -2.88 4.20
N PHE A 239 1.96 -3.42 5.02
CA PHE A 239 2.05 -3.31 6.49
C PHE A 239 2.28 -4.66 7.19
N GLY A 240 1.92 -5.78 6.54
CA GLY A 240 2.40 -7.13 6.82
C GLY A 240 2.40 -7.60 8.27
N ILE A 241 3.11 -8.71 8.49
CA ILE A 241 3.43 -9.23 9.82
C ILE A 241 4.32 -8.28 10.65
N ASP A 242 5.13 -7.46 9.97
CA ASP A 242 6.12 -6.57 10.57
C ASP A 242 5.48 -5.62 11.59
N MET A 243 4.27 -5.15 11.27
CA MET A 243 3.52 -4.23 12.11
C MET A 243 3.12 -4.82 13.47
N ILE A 244 2.95 -6.13 13.58
CA ILE A 244 2.56 -6.79 14.84
C ILE A 244 3.78 -7.37 15.55
N MET A 245 4.65 -8.06 14.82
CA MET A 245 5.81 -8.75 15.41
C MET A 245 6.85 -7.78 15.96
N ILE A 246 7.20 -6.72 15.22
CA ILE A 246 8.28 -5.82 15.64
C ILE A 246 7.92 -5.12 16.96
N PRO A 247 6.75 -4.46 17.11
CA PRO A 247 6.39 -3.84 18.39
C PRO A 247 6.29 -4.87 19.52
N TRP A 248 5.78 -6.07 19.25
CA TRP A 248 5.64 -7.11 20.27
C TRP A 248 7.00 -7.60 20.79
N ILE A 249 7.96 -7.84 19.90
CA ILE A 249 9.35 -8.19 20.25
C ILE A 249 9.96 -7.08 21.11
N VAL A 250 9.82 -5.83 20.68
CA VAL A 250 10.36 -4.65 21.37
C VAL A 250 9.80 -4.52 22.78
N ILE A 251 8.47 -4.56 22.94
CA ILE A 251 7.80 -4.48 24.24
C ILE A 251 8.28 -5.63 25.15
N CYS A 252 8.42 -6.84 24.63
CA CYS A 252 8.84 -7.99 25.43
C CYS A 252 10.32 -7.91 25.84
N ALA A 253 11.19 -7.40 24.97
CA ALA A 253 12.60 -7.18 25.28
C ALA A 253 12.76 -6.19 26.44
N PHE A 254 11.99 -5.09 26.41
CA PHE A 254 12.08 -4.04 27.42
C PHE A 254 11.30 -4.30 28.72
N THR A 255 10.30 -5.19 28.70
CA THR A 255 9.57 -5.63 29.91
C THR A 255 10.27 -6.77 30.66
N ASN A 256 11.56 -6.99 30.40
CA ASN A 256 12.39 -8.04 30.99
C ASN A 256 11.93 -9.48 30.65
N LYS A 257 11.11 -9.65 29.61
CA LYS A 257 10.66 -10.96 29.08
C LYS A 257 11.57 -11.43 27.95
N ILE A 258 12.88 -11.47 28.21
CA ILE A 258 13.94 -11.70 27.20
C ILE A 258 13.76 -13.03 26.46
N SER A 259 13.39 -14.11 27.18
CA SER A 259 13.14 -15.43 26.59
C SER A 259 12.02 -15.39 25.53
N LEU A 260 10.93 -14.68 25.81
CA LEU A 260 9.82 -14.54 24.89
C LEU A 260 10.18 -13.61 23.72
N ALA A 261 10.92 -12.53 23.96
CA ALA A 261 11.40 -11.64 22.90
C ALA A 261 12.34 -12.35 21.91
N LEU A 262 13.26 -13.17 22.42
CA LEU A 262 14.16 -13.98 21.58
C LEU A 262 13.39 -15.03 20.76
N GLY A 263 12.41 -15.72 21.37
CA GLY A 263 11.57 -16.66 20.66
C GLY A 263 10.77 -16.02 19.52
N LEU A 264 10.14 -14.87 19.78
CA LEU A 264 9.42 -14.09 18.76
C LEU A 264 10.37 -13.61 17.65
N LEU A 265 11.58 -13.15 18.00
CA LEU A 265 12.57 -12.67 17.03
C LEU A 265 13.04 -13.79 16.08
N ILE A 266 13.27 -15.00 16.60
CA ILE A 266 13.66 -16.15 15.78
C ILE A 266 12.54 -16.51 14.79
N ILE A 267 11.29 -16.59 15.27
CA ILE A 267 10.13 -16.87 14.42
C ILE A 267 9.99 -15.79 13.34
N TYR A 268 10.09 -14.52 13.73
CA TYR A 268 10.03 -13.39 12.81
C TYR A 268 11.10 -13.47 11.71
N LEU A 269 12.35 -13.78 12.05
CA LEU A 269 13.42 -13.95 11.07
C LEU A 269 13.15 -15.08 10.09
N VAL A 270 12.63 -16.22 10.57
CA VAL A 270 12.24 -17.33 9.69
C VAL A 270 11.20 -16.87 8.69
N ILE A 271 10.14 -16.19 9.16
CA ILE A 271 9.06 -15.68 8.31
C ILE A 271 9.57 -14.68 7.28
N VAL A 272 10.45 -13.75 7.69
CA VAL A 272 11.05 -12.77 6.76
C VAL A 272 11.86 -13.46 5.67
N ILE A 273 12.62 -14.50 6.01
CA ILE A 273 13.41 -15.27 5.04
C ILE A 273 12.48 -16.01 4.08
N THR A 274 11.48 -16.73 4.59
CA THR A 274 10.56 -17.51 3.73
C THR A 274 9.73 -16.60 2.85
N LYS A 275 9.22 -15.48 3.37
CA LYS A 275 8.51 -14.44 2.61
C LYS A 275 9.39 -13.86 1.49
N ASN A 276 10.62 -13.45 1.79
CA ASN A 276 11.55 -12.92 0.77
C ASN A 276 11.93 -13.93 -0.31
N ILE A 277 11.83 -15.24 -0.04
CA ILE A 277 12.06 -16.30 -1.04
C ILE A 277 10.80 -16.59 -1.85
N LEU A 278 9.64 -16.67 -1.19
CA LEU A 278 8.36 -17.01 -1.79
C LEU A 278 7.80 -15.88 -2.63
N GLU A 279 7.90 -14.63 -2.17
CA GLU A 279 7.31 -13.48 -2.82
C GLU A 279 7.85 -13.27 -4.24
N PRO A 280 9.18 -13.27 -4.50
CA PRO A 280 9.69 -13.27 -5.86
C PRO A 280 9.28 -14.53 -6.63
N LYS A 281 9.33 -15.74 -6.05
CA LYS A 281 8.98 -16.96 -6.80
C LYS A 281 7.52 -17.00 -7.26
N LEU A 282 6.61 -16.48 -6.44
CA LEU A 282 5.17 -16.47 -6.70
C LEU A 282 4.73 -15.26 -7.53
N ILE A 283 5.46 -14.13 -7.45
CA ILE A 283 5.11 -12.86 -8.13
C ILE A 283 6.00 -12.59 -9.38
N ALA A 284 7.17 -13.23 -9.54
CA ALA A 284 8.17 -12.89 -10.58
C ALA A 284 7.72 -13.08 -12.03
N LYS A 285 6.57 -13.72 -12.28
CA LYS A 285 6.00 -13.69 -13.62
C LYS A 285 5.29 -12.36 -13.86
N GLY A 286 6.03 -11.30 -14.19
CA GLY A 286 5.40 -10.23 -14.96
C GLY A 286 6.14 -8.92 -15.14
N LEU A 287 6.70 -8.31 -14.10
CA LEU A 287 6.79 -6.84 -14.12
C LEU A 287 7.78 -6.26 -15.14
N GLY A 288 8.95 -6.88 -15.37
CA GLY A 288 9.83 -6.54 -16.50
C GLY A 288 10.34 -5.09 -16.54
N ILE A 289 10.29 -4.36 -15.42
CA ILE A 289 10.71 -2.96 -15.32
C ILE A 289 12.11 -2.91 -14.72
N SER A 290 12.99 -2.11 -15.31
CA SER A 290 14.27 -1.80 -14.69
C SER A 290 14.04 -1.03 -13.38
N PRO A 291 14.64 -1.46 -12.24
CA PRO A 291 14.55 -0.76 -10.95
C PRO A 291 14.88 0.74 -11.05
N LEU A 292 15.78 1.11 -11.95
CA LEU A 292 16.18 2.50 -12.20
C LEU A 292 15.04 3.35 -12.77
N VAL A 293 14.21 2.79 -13.66
CA VAL A 293 13.05 3.48 -14.22
C VAL A 293 11.97 3.69 -13.16
N SER A 294 11.76 2.70 -12.29
CA SER A 294 10.84 2.84 -11.14
C SER A 294 11.33 3.90 -10.18
N LEU A 295 12.62 3.94 -9.87
CA LEU A 295 13.22 4.88 -8.91
C LEU A 295 13.17 6.33 -9.43
N ILE A 296 13.47 6.54 -10.72
CA ILE A 296 13.28 7.84 -11.38
C ILE A 296 11.79 8.24 -11.39
N GLY A 297 10.89 7.29 -11.69
CA GLY A 297 9.45 7.51 -11.66
C GLY A 297 8.94 7.91 -10.27
N MET A 298 9.41 7.23 -9.21
CA MET A 298 9.10 7.56 -7.81
C MET A 298 9.56 8.97 -7.45
N TYR A 299 10.79 9.33 -7.82
CA TYR A 299 11.35 10.65 -7.53
C TYR A 299 10.58 11.78 -8.24
N LEU A 300 10.33 11.61 -9.54
CA LEU A 300 9.56 12.58 -10.32
C LEU A 300 8.11 12.66 -9.83
N GLY A 301 7.49 11.53 -9.53
CA GLY A 301 6.16 11.45 -8.96
C GLY A 301 6.07 12.18 -7.62
N MET A 302 7.05 11.97 -6.73
CA MET A 302 7.13 12.67 -5.45
C MET A 302 7.23 14.19 -5.62
N LYS A 303 7.95 14.68 -6.63
CA LYS A 303 8.08 16.11 -6.90
C LYS A 303 6.81 16.74 -7.48
N ILE A 304 6.04 16.01 -8.29
CA ILE A 304 4.89 16.56 -9.02
C ILE A 304 3.59 16.39 -8.22
N LEU A 305 3.37 15.21 -7.63
CA LEU A 305 2.11 14.84 -6.98
C LEU A 305 2.30 14.53 -5.47
N GLY A 306 3.46 14.86 -4.90
CA GLY A 306 3.77 14.56 -3.51
C GLY A 306 3.82 13.05 -3.22
N PHE A 307 3.53 12.67 -1.98
CA PHE A 307 3.56 11.26 -1.55
C PHE A 307 2.71 10.33 -2.42
N VAL A 308 1.58 10.82 -2.94
CA VAL A 308 0.68 10.07 -3.81
C VAL A 308 1.37 9.73 -5.15
N GLY A 309 2.17 10.65 -5.70
CA GLY A 309 2.92 10.42 -6.94
C GLY A 309 4.00 9.36 -6.83
N LEU A 310 4.56 9.17 -5.63
CA LEU A 310 5.54 8.11 -5.37
C LEU A 310 4.96 6.74 -5.68
N ILE A 311 3.66 6.52 -5.42
CA ILE A 311 2.97 5.25 -5.65
C ILE A 311 2.36 5.20 -7.05
N ILE A 312 1.69 6.28 -7.48
CA ILE A 312 0.95 6.29 -8.74
C ILE A 312 1.87 6.17 -9.96
N VAL A 313 2.99 6.89 -9.99
CA VAL A 313 3.84 6.94 -11.19
C VAL A 313 4.47 5.59 -11.53
N PRO A 314 5.04 4.83 -10.58
CA PRO A 314 5.52 3.47 -10.86
C PRO A 314 4.41 2.53 -11.34
N VAL A 315 3.22 2.60 -10.76
CA VAL A 315 2.08 1.76 -11.18
C VAL A 315 1.68 2.06 -12.61
N ILE A 316 1.60 3.34 -12.99
CA ILE A 316 1.33 3.74 -14.37
C ILE A 316 2.44 3.25 -15.31
N LEU A 317 3.71 3.39 -14.92
CA LEU A 317 4.84 2.90 -15.71
C LEU A 317 4.77 1.38 -15.93
N VAL A 318 4.39 0.61 -14.91
CA VAL A 318 4.13 -0.83 -15.03
C VAL A 318 3.09 -1.08 -16.11
N ILE A 319 1.93 -0.42 -16.01
CA ILE A 319 0.82 -0.61 -16.95
C ILE A 319 1.26 -0.28 -18.37
N VAL A 320 1.95 0.85 -18.58
CA VAL A 320 2.43 1.29 -19.90
C VAL A 320 3.44 0.31 -20.49
N ILE A 321 4.39 -0.19 -19.69
CA ILE A 321 5.40 -1.14 -20.18
C ILE A 321 4.76 -2.48 -20.54
N GLN A 322 3.81 -2.96 -19.74
CA GLN A 322 3.05 -4.18 -20.06
C GLN A 322 2.28 -4.01 -21.37
N VAL A 323 1.61 -2.87 -21.55
CA VAL A 323 0.91 -2.49 -22.78
C VAL A 323 1.83 -2.57 -24.00
N ILE A 324 3.03 -1.97 -23.91
CA ILE A 324 3.99 -1.96 -25.02
C ILE A 324 4.48 -3.39 -25.33
N LYS A 325 4.75 -4.19 -24.29
CA LYS A 325 5.23 -5.57 -24.43
C LYS A 325 4.17 -6.48 -25.07
N VAL A 326 2.91 -6.33 -24.67
CA VAL A 326 1.78 -7.08 -25.23
C VAL A 326 1.49 -6.66 -26.66
N LYS A 327 1.48 -5.35 -26.97
CA LYS A 327 1.33 -4.85 -28.34
C LYS A 327 2.42 -5.42 -29.27
N LYS A 328 3.67 -5.40 -28.81
CA LYS A 328 4.79 -5.97 -29.57
C LYS A 328 4.59 -7.46 -29.87
N ASN A 329 4.10 -8.24 -28.91
CA ASN A 329 3.82 -9.66 -29.12
C ASN A 329 2.63 -9.89 -30.08
N TYR A 330 1.59 -9.06 -30.00
CA TYR A 330 0.44 -9.11 -30.91
C TYR A 330 0.85 -8.79 -32.37
N ASP A 331 1.66 -7.74 -32.56
CA ASP A 331 2.16 -7.34 -33.88
C ASP A 331 3.11 -8.41 -34.49
N ILE A 332 3.79 -9.21 -33.65
CA ILE A 332 4.63 -10.33 -34.10
C ILE A 332 3.79 -11.52 -34.54
N LEU A 333 2.69 -11.84 -33.85
CA LEU A 333 1.81 -12.96 -34.20
C LEU A 333 1.08 -12.71 -35.52
N ASN A 334 0.56 -11.51 -35.75
CA ASN A 334 -0.08 -11.17 -37.02
C ASN A 334 0.90 -11.14 -38.20
N LYS A 335 2.20 -10.90 -37.96
CA LYS A 335 3.24 -10.96 -38.99
C LYS A 335 3.68 -12.38 -39.38
N GLN A 336 3.22 -13.40 -38.65
CA GLN A 336 3.48 -14.81 -38.97
C GLN A 336 2.31 -15.48 -39.71
N GLU A 337 1.16 -14.80 -39.80
CA GLU A 337 -0.03 -15.29 -40.51
C GLU A 337 -0.18 -14.69 -41.93
N ASP A 338 0.65 -13.70 -42.28
CA ASP A 338 0.87 -13.17 -43.63
C ASP A 338 2.16 -13.73 -44.24
#